data_AF-A0AAW2UTZ3-F1
#
_entry.id   AF-A0AAW2UTZ3-F1
#
_cell.length_a   1.000
_cell.length_b   1.000
_cell.length_c   1.000
_cell.angle_alpha   90.00
_cell.angle_beta   90.00
_cell.angle_gamma   90.00
#
_symmetry.space_group_name_H-M   'P 1'
#
loop_
_entity.id
_entity.type
_entity.pdbx_description
1 polymer ?
#
loop_
_entity_poly.entity_id
_entity_poly.type
_entity_poly.pdbx_seq_one_letter_code
_entity_poly.pdbx_strand_id
1 'polypeptide(L)'
;MSPIKALYGRKPPTMIGYSPGSSKLESLDSTFTQWQTILQRLKTNLQRVQQSFSATRLGSSRKLANHYFGPFRILRRIGAMAYELELPPAARIHPVFRVSLLKPCYGSPCNQVRPLTTAPLGVNLPVAPIQILDRRLIPSADGS
;
A
#
# COMPACT_ATOMS: atom_id res chain seq x y z
N MET A 1 -17.32 23.61 6.42
CA MET A 1 -16.99 24.85 5.66
C MET A 1 -16.33 24.43 4.35
N SER A 2 -16.83 24.80 3.17
CA SER A 2 -16.13 24.48 1.91
C SER A 2 -14.95 25.43 1.71
N PRO A 3 -13.87 25.02 1.01
CA PRO A 3 -12.71 25.88 0.76
C PRO A 3 -13.08 27.23 0.11
N ILE A 4 -14.02 27.22 -0.85
CA ILE A 4 -14.53 28.44 -1.51
C ILE A 4 -15.21 29.37 -0.51
N LYS A 5 -16.01 28.83 0.42
CA LYS A 5 -16.70 29.64 1.44
C LYS A 5 -15.71 30.26 2.42
N ALA A 6 -14.62 29.56 2.74
CA ALA A 6 -13.57 30.07 3.63
C ALA A 6 -12.76 31.20 2.97
N LEU A 7 -12.47 31.10 1.67
CA LEU A 7 -11.63 32.06 0.97
C LEU A 7 -12.40 33.29 0.44
N TYR A 8 -13.64 33.09 -0.01
CA TYR A 8 -14.39 34.14 -0.73
C TYR A 8 -15.72 34.54 -0.07
N GLY A 9 -16.07 33.94 1.07
CA GLY A 9 -17.30 34.27 1.82
C GLY A 9 -18.62 33.91 1.11
N ARG A 10 -18.57 33.43 -0.13
CA ARG A 10 -19.73 33.04 -0.93
C ARG A 10 -19.92 31.53 -0.89
N LYS A 11 -21.18 31.09 -0.91
CA LYS A 11 -21.48 29.67 -1.17
C LYS A 11 -21.09 29.36 -2.63
N PRO A 12 -20.56 28.15 -2.93
CA PRO A 12 -20.30 27.75 -4.30
C PRO A 12 -21.57 27.92 -5.15
N PRO A 13 -21.47 28.47 -6.38
CA PRO A 13 -22.62 28.58 -7.26
C PRO A 13 -23.16 27.18 -7.58
N THR A 14 -24.49 27.03 -7.54
CA THR A 14 -25.15 25.78 -7.93
C THR A 14 -25.06 25.66 -9.45
N MET A 15 -24.24 24.73 -9.96
CA MET A 15 -24.23 24.47 -11.39
C MET A 15 -25.55 23.81 -11.79
N ILE A 16 -26.32 24.47 -12.66
CA ILE A 16 -27.49 23.85 -13.30
C ILE A 16 -26.95 22.70 -14.15
N GLY A 17 -27.34 21.47 -13.83
CA GLY A 17 -26.96 20.29 -14.62
C GLY A 17 -27.57 20.40 -16.01
N TYR A 18 -26.73 20.30 -17.04
CA TYR A 18 -27.21 20.26 -18.42
C TYR A 18 -28.00 18.96 -18.65
N SER A 19 -29.25 19.09 -19.13
CA SER A 19 -30.05 17.96 -19.64
C SER A 19 -29.98 17.95 -21.18
N PRO A 20 -29.78 16.79 -21.82
CA PRO A 20 -29.80 16.67 -23.28
C PRO A 20 -31.08 17.27 -23.88
N GLY A 21 -30.96 18.09 -24.94
CA GLY A 21 -32.09 18.75 -25.60
C GLY A 21 -32.55 20.08 -24.96
N SER A 22 -31.83 20.59 -23.95
CA SER A 22 -32.14 21.89 -23.34
C SER A 22 -31.62 23.10 -24.13
N SER A 23 -30.68 22.91 -25.06
CA SER A 23 -30.15 23.99 -25.89
C SER A 23 -30.78 23.96 -27.28
N LYS A 24 -31.03 25.15 -27.85
CA LYS A 24 -31.60 25.30 -29.20
C LYS A 24 -30.60 24.98 -30.33
N LEU A 25 -29.33 24.73 -30.00
CA LEU A 25 -28.23 24.58 -30.94
C LEU A 25 -27.64 23.17 -30.80
N GLU A 26 -27.87 22.34 -31.80
CA GLU A 26 -27.40 20.94 -31.84
C GLU A 26 -25.87 20.80 -31.70
N SER A 27 -25.11 21.79 -32.18
CA SER A 27 -23.65 21.84 -32.01
C SER A 27 -23.25 21.97 -30.54
N LEU A 28 -23.98 22.76 -29.75
CA LEU A 28 -23.74 22.88 -28.32
C LEU A 28 -24.09 21.58 -27.60
N ASP A 29 -25.23 20.95 -27.92
CA ASP A 29 -25.63 19.65 -27.36
C ASP A 29 -24.59 18.54 -27.64
N SER A 30 -24.03 18.51 -28.84
CA SER A 30 -22.96 17.57 -29.23
C SER A 30 -21.69 17.78 -28.41
N THR A 31 -21.29 19.04 -28.19
CA THR A 31 -20.11 19.32 -27.35
C THR A 31 -20.38 18.96 -25.89
N PHE A 32 -21.55 19.27 -25.33
CA PHE A 32 -21.88 18.96 -23.93
C PHE A 32 -21.96 17.45 -23.66
N THR A 33 -22.51 16.67 -24.59
CA THR A 33 -22.52 15.20 -24.49
C THR A 33 -21.12 14.60 -24.55
N GLN A 34 -20.24 15.14 -25.41
CA GLN A 34 -18.84 14.76 -25.45
C GLN A 34 -18.13 15.06 -24.11
N TRP A 35 -18.32 16.26 -23.56
CA TRP A 35 -17.76 16.63 -22.25
C TRP A 35 -18.25 15.72 -21.12
N GLN A 36 -19.55 15.42 -21.09
CA GLN A 36 -20.14 14.54 -20.08
C GLN A 36 -19.53 13.13 -20.16
N THR A 37 -19.30 12.62 -21.36
CA THR A 37 -18.65 11.33 -21.59
C THR A 37 -17.23 11.29 -21.03
N ILE A 38 -16.45 12.35 -21.28
CA ILE A 38 -15.08 12.48 -20.76
C ILE A 38 -15.09 12.54 -19.23
N LEU A 39 -15.98 13.35 -18.64
CA LEU A 39 -16.10 13.46 -17.18
C LEU A 39 -16.52 12.14 -16.52
N GLN A 40 -17.44 11.39 -17.14
CA GLN A 40 -17.82 10.06 -16.65
C GLN A 40 -16.65 9.07 -16.73
N ARG A 41 -15.88 9.09 -17.83
CA ARG A 41 -14.70 8.24 -17.97
C ARG A 41 -13.63 8.56 -16.91
N LEU A 42 -13.39 9.83 -16.64
CA LEU A 42 -12.46 10.27 -15.59
C LEU A 42 -12.94 9.82 -14.21
N LYS A 43 -14.20 10.06 -13.88
CA LYS A 43 -14.79 9.69 -12.59
C LYS A 43 -14.72 8.18 -12.35
N THR A 44 -15.08 7.38 -13.36
CA THR A 44 -15.02 5.91 -13.28
C THR A 44 -13.59 5.40 -13.10
N ASN A 45 -12.62 5.92 -13.85
CA ASN A 45 -11.21 5.55 -13.70
C ASN A 45 -10.68 5.90 -12.30
N LEU A 46 -10.98 7.11 -11.82
CA LEU A 46 -10.56 7.57 -10.50
C LEU A 46 -11.18 6.70 -9.40
N GLN A 47 -12.45 6.35 -9.52
CA GLN A 47 -13.12 5.46 -8.57
C GLN A 47 -12.51 4.06 -8.56
N ARG A 48 -12.16 3.47 -9.72
CA ARG A 48 -11.47 2.16 -9.78
C ARG A 48 -10.12 2.21 -9.06
N VAL A 49 -9.37 3.29 -9.27
CA VAL A 49 -8.11 3.54 -8.55
C VAL A 49 -8.40 3.67 -7.05
N GLN A 50 -9.29 4.55 -6.62
CA GLN A 50 -9.60 4.69 -5.19
C GLN A 50 -10.03 3.38 -4.53
N GLN A 51 -10.85 2.57 -5.22
CA GLN A 51 -11.28 1.26 -4.75
C GLN A 51 -10.12 0.28 -4.61
N SER A 52 -9.24 0.17 -5.62
CA SER A 52 -8.06 -0.71 -5.55
C SER A 52 -7.08 -0.29 -4.44
N PHE A 53 -6.92 1.01 -4.23
CA PHE A 53 -6.11 1.54 -3.13
C PHE A 53 -6.79 1.33 -1.78
N SER A 54 -8.13 1.43 -1.67
CA SER A 54 -8.85 1.19 -0.40
C SER A 54 -8.86 -0.27 0.03
N ALA A 55 -8.93 -1.23 -0.91
CA ALA A 55 -8.74 -2.65 -0.63
C ALA A 55 -7.35 -2.96 -0.04
N THR A 56 -6.36 -2.11 -0.34
CA THR A 56 -4.99 -2.20 0.19
C THR A 56 -4.78 -1.32 1.45
N ARG A 57 -5.77 -0.53 1.90
CA ARG A 57 -5.62 0.43 3.01
C ARG A 57 -6.22 -0.01 4.34
N LEU A 58 -6.93 -1.13 4.41
CA LEU A 58 -7.23 -1.78 5.71
C LEU A 58 -6.28 -2.94 6.05
N GLY A 59 -5.46 -3.37 5.08
CA GLY A 59 -4.37 -4.31 5.31
C GLY A 59 -3.06 -3.56 5.13
N SER A 60 -2.44 -3.16 6.24
CA SER A 60 -1.00 -2.89 6.31
C SER A 60 -0.29 -3.80 5.33
N SER A 61 0.38 -3.24 4.30
CA SER A 61 1.02 -4.10 3.32
C SER A 61 1.88 -5.10 4.10
N ARG A 62 1.86 -6.38 3.74
CA ARG A 62 2.69 -7.39 4.44
C ARG A 62 4.18 -6.99 4.49
N LYS A 63 4.59 -6.04 3.63
CA LYS A 63 5.92 -5.42 3.56
C LYS A 63 6.14 -4.25 4.54
N LEU A 64 5.08 -3.62 5.06
CA LEU A 64 5.13 -2.44 5.94
C LEU A 64 4.52 -2.69 7.34
N ALA A 65 4.12 -3.92 7.66
CA ALA A 65 3.77 -4.27 9.03
C ALA A 65 5.05 -4.40 9.89
N ASN A 66 5.12 -3.66 11.00
CA ASN A 66 6.17 -3.80 12.00
C ASN A 66 6.04 -5.16 12.70
N HIS A 67 6.71 -6.18 12.17
CA HIS A 67 6.76 -7.51 12.78
C HIS A 67 7.90 -7.59 13.80
N TYR A 68 7.56 -7.89 15.05
CA TYR A 68 8.53 -8.30 16.06
C TYR A 68 8.80 -9.80 15.93
N PHE A 69 10.06 -10.19 16.06
CA PHE A 69 10.48 -11.59 16.12
C PHE A 69 10.41 -12.10 17.55
N GLY A 70 10.49 -13.43 17.70
CA GLY A 70 10.31 -14.24 18.91
C GLY A 70 10.64 -13.58 20.26
N PRO A 71 10.08 -14.09 21.37
CA PRO A 71 10.59 -13.71 22.68
C PRO A 71 12.04 -14.18 22.81
N PHE A 72 12.98 -13.23 22.91
CA PHE A 72 14.38 -13.53 23.19
C PHE A 72 14.70 -13.11 24.61
N ARG A 73 15.45 -13.96 25.31
CA ARG A 73 15.94 -13.65 26.65
C ARG A 73 17.08 -12.65 26.54
N ILE A 74 17.10 -11.66 27.43
CA ILE A 74 18.21 -10.73 27.55
C ILE A 74 19.31 -11.41 28.36
N LEU A 75 20.49 -11.59 27.78
CA LEU A 75 21.65 -12.16 28.46
C LEU A 75 22.35 -11.11 29.34
N ARG A 76 22.60 -9.93 28.77
CA ARG A 76 23.19 -8.80 29.50
C ARG A 76 22.89 -7.46 28.84
N ARG A 77 23.07 -6.39 29.60
CA ARG A 77 23.00 -5.00 29.10
C ARG A 77 24.38 -4.54 28.66
N ILE A 78 24.51 -4.11 27.40
CA ILE A 78 25.74 -3.54 26.85
C ILE A 78 25.59 -2.02 26.85
N GLY A 79 26.06 -1.40 27.93
CA GLY A 79 25.98 0.04 28.13
C GLY A 79 24.55 0.58 28.28
N ALA A 80 24.37 1.89 28.07
CA ALA A 80 23.07 2.51 28.31
C ALA A 80 22.00 2.14 27.24
N MET A 81 22.43 1.86 26.01
CA MET A 81 21.58 1.85 24.81
C MET A 81 21.46 0.50 24.10
N ALA A 82 22.14 -0.55 24.54
CA ALA A 82 22.11 -1.85 23.88
C ALA A 82 21.97 -3.02 24.86
N TYR A 83 21.38 -4.11 24.37
CA TYR A 83 21.22 -5.38 25.09
C TYR A 83 21.67 -6.54 24.21
N GLU A 84 22.29 -7.54 24.83
CA GLU A 84 22.61 -8.81 24.19
C GLU A 84 21.47 -9.80 24.42
N LEU A 85 21.01 -10.42 23.34
CA LEU A 85 19.91 -11.37 23.33
C LEU A 85 20.41 -12.80 23.12
N GLU A 86 19.73 -13.76 23.74
CA GLU A 86 19.89 -15.19 23.48
C GLU A 86 19.22 -15.53 22.15
N LEU A 87 20.01 -15.46 21.07
CA LEU A 87 19.56 -15.84 19.74
C LEU A 87 19.80 -17.34 19.47
N PRO A 88 18.97 -17.99 18.64
CA PRO A 88 19.25 -19.33 18.17
C PRO A 88 20.61 -19.40 17.48
N PRO A 89 21.39 -20.48 17.63
CA PRO A 89 22.70 -20.61 16.98
C PRO A 89 22.62 -20.61 15.45
N ALA A 90 21.44 -20.88 14.88
CA ALA A 90 21.19 -20.76 13.44
C ALA A 90 21.02 -19.31 12.95
N ALA A 91 20.93 -18.32 13.85
CA ALA A 91 20.76 -16.92 13.51
C ALA A 91 22.12 -16.31 13.10
N ARG A 92 22.26 -15.89 11.85
CA ARG A 92 23.48 -15.26 11.31
C ARG A 92 23.57 -13.75 11.61
N ILE A 93 22.88 -13.27 12.63
CA ILE A 93 22.83 -11.85 13.02
C ILE A 93 23.53 -11.65 14.36
N HIS A 94 24.12 -10.48 14.58
CA HIS A 94 24.78 -10.17 15.84
C HIS A 94 23.75 -10.14 16.98
N PRO A 95 24.09 -10.70 18.17
CA PRO A 95 23.15 -10.80 19.29
C PRO A 95 22.90 -9.48 20.02
N VAL A 96 23.60 -8.40 19.64
CA VAL A 96 23.52 -7.10 20.32
C VAL A 96 22.59 -6.15 19.57
N PHE A 97 21.56 -5.67 20.26
CA PHE A 97 20.53 -4.80 19.69
C PHE A 97 20.36 -3.52 20.49
N ARG A 98 20.05 -2.43 19.79
CA ARG A 98 19.72 -1.14 20.41
C ARG A 98 18.35 -1.20 21.07
N VAL A 99 18.18 -0.53 22.21
CA VAL A 99 16.93 -0.44 22.98
C VAL A 99 15.71 -0.05 22.14
N SER A 100 15.88 0.84 21.16
CA SER A 100 14.78 1.29 20.29
C SER A 100 14.21 0.20 19.39
N LEU A 101 14.94 -0.90 19.19
CA LEU A 101 14.51 -2.05 18.38
C LEU A 101 13.89 -3.16 19.23
N LEU A 102 13.87 -3.00 20.56
CA LEU A 102 13.37 -3.99 21.50
C LEU A 102 12.03 -3.54 22.05
N LYS A 103 11.13 -4.53 22.25
CA LYS A 103 9.84 -4.32 22.91
C LYS A 103 9.75 -5.29 24.09
N PRO A 104 9.44 -4.82 25.31
CA PRO A 104 9.25 -5.71 26.45
C PRO A 104 8.04 -6.62 26.21
N CYS A 105 8.25 -7.92 26.41
CA CYS A 105 7.19 -8.93 26.38
C CYS A 105 6.67 -9.15 27.80
N TYR A 106 5.41 -8.80 28.06
CA TYR A 106 4.75 -9.05 29.34
C TYR A 106 3.79 -10.24 29.19
N GLY A 107 3.89 -11.22 30.10
CA GLY A 107 3.05 -12.44 30.10
C GLY A 107 3.70 -13.67 29.45
N SER A 108 2.99 -14.81 29.48
CA SER A 108 3.37 -16.03 28.75
C SER A 108 3.52 -15.72 27.25
N PRO A 109 4.48 -16.31 26.52
CA PRO A 109 4.75 -15.96 25.14
C PRO A 109 3.55 -16.28 24.26
N CYS A 110 2.67 -15.30 24.06
CA CYS A 110 1.46 -15.46 23.26
C CYS A 110 1.85 -15.76 21.80
N ASN A 111 1.10 -16.69 21.21
CA ASN A 111 1.14 -17.30 19.87
C ASN A 111 1.31 -16.37 18.64
N GLN A 112 1.61 -15.08 18.79
CA GLN A 112 1.66 -14.10 17.71
C GLN A 112 3.07 -13.75 17.24
N VAL A 113 4.10 -14.40 17.78
CA VAL A 113 5.47 -14.03 17.44
C VAL A 113 6.02 -14.89 16.31
N ARG A 114 6.51 -14.24 15.26
CA ARG A 114 7.10 -14.93 14.13
C ARG A 114 8.48 -15.47 14.55
N PRO A 115 8.76 -16.77 14.39
CA PRO A 115 10.10 -17.28 14.63
C PRO A 115 11.08 -16.62 13.66
N LEU A 116 12.33 -16.42 14.11
CA LEU A 116 13.42 -15.95 13.24
C LEU A 116 13.49 -16.90 12.04
N THR A 117 13.29 -16.36 10.84
CA THR A 117 13.48 -17.13 9.61
C THR A 117 14.97 -17.42 9.50
N THR A 118 15.35 -18.69 9.66
CA THR A 118 16.73 -19.18 9.53
C THR A 118 17.19 -19.29 8.07
N ALA A 119 16.31 -18.98 7.12
CA ALA A 119 16.68 -18.90 5.71
C ALA A 119 17.68 -17.76 5.49
N PRO A 120 18.71 -17.94 4.64
CA PRO A 120 19.70 -16.90 4.42
C PRO A 120 19.04 -15.65 3.84
N LEU A 121 19.21 -14.51 4.53
CA LEU A 121 18.92 -13.19 3.99
C LEU A 121 19.79 -12.99 2.73
N GLY A 122 19.19 -13.21 1.56
CA GLY A 122 19.90 -13.20 0.27
C GLY A 122 19.44 -14.27 -0.70
N VAL A 123 18.77 -15.33 -0.22
CA VAL A 123 18.04 -16.21 -1.14
C VAL A 123 16.71 -15.53 -1.40
N ASN A 124 16.64 -14.77 -2.50
CA ASN A 124 15.39 -14.69 -3.25
C ASN A 124 15.03 -16.16 -3.51
N LEU A 125 14.19 -16.76 -2.66
CA LEU A 125 13.57 -18.02 -3.01
C LEU A 125 12.91 -17.71 -4.34
N PRO A 126 13.34 -18.30 -5.47
CA PRO A 126 12.66 -18.06 -6.71
C PRO A 126 11.25 -18.59 -6.46
N VAL A 127 10.31 -17.67 -6.23
CA VAL A 127 8.89 -17.98 -6.20
C VAL A 127 8.56 -18.26 -7.66
N ALA A 128 8.95 -19.45 -8.12
CA ALA A 128 8.50 -19.96 -9.39
C ALA A 128 7.01 -20.23 -9.23
N PRO A 129 6.16 -19.73 -10.13
CA PRO A 129 4.75 -20.07 -10.10
C PRO A 129 4.60 -21.58 -10.22
N ILE A 130 3.74 -22.17 -9.39
CA ILE A 130 3.45 -23.62 -9.43
C ILE A 130 2.97 -24.00 -10.84
N GLN A 131 2.25 -23.11 -11.52
CA GLN A 131 1.84 -23.26 -12.90
C GLN A 131 1.60 -21.89 -13.56
N ILE A 132 2.07 -21.73 -14.80
CA ILE A 132 1.78 -20.57 -15.65
C ILE A 132 0.58 -20.95 -16.53
N LEU A 133 -0.58 -20.36 -16.27
CA LEU A 133 -1.82 -20.69 -16.99
C LEU A 133 -1.90 -20.03 -18.37
N ASP A 134 -1.27 -18.87 -18.56
CA ASP A 134 -1.27 -18.17 -19.84
C ASP A 134 -0.07 -17.23 -19.99
N ARG A 135 0.43 -17.06 -21.22
CA ARG A 135 1.52 -16.13 -21.55
C ARG A 135 1.20 -15.38 -22.84
N ARG A 136 1.23 -14.05 -22.78
CA ARG A 136 1.13 -13.20 -23.98
C ARG A 136 2.54 -12.89 -24.48
N LEU A 137 2.91 -13.45 -25.64
CA LEU A 137 4.12 -13.05 -26.35
C LEU A 137 3.83 -11.73 -27.08
N ILE A 138 4.60 -10.69 -26.76
CA ILE A 138 4.62 -9.46 -27.55
C ILE A 138 5.70 -9.68 -28.62
N PRO A 139 5.38 -9.65 -29.92
CA PRO A 139 6.40 -9.69 -30.96
C PRO A 139 7.31 -8.48 -30.79
N SER A 140 8.62 -8.69 -30.67
CA SER A 140 9.58 -7.61 -30.91
C SER A 140 9.49 -7.24 -32.37
N ALA A 141 9.18 -5.98 -32.65
CA ALA A 141 9.30 -5.42 -33.98
C ALA A 141 10.79 -5.21 -34.26
N ASP A 142 11.51 -6.29 -34.53
CA ASP A 142 12.84 -6.22 -35.10
C ASP A 142 12.68 -6.04 -36.61
N GLY A 143 12.52 -4.77 -37.00
CA GLY A 143 12.72 -4.34 -38.37
C GLY A 143 14.19 -4.04 -38.59
N SER A 144 14.89 -4.92 -39.31
CA SER A 144 15.88 -4.65 -40.37
C SER A 144 16.57 -5.94 -40.79
#